data_AF-A0A7S3GXU4-F1
#
_entry.id   AF-A0A7S3GXU4-F1
#
_cell.length_a   1.000
_cell.length_b   1.000
_cell.length_c   1.000
_cell.angle_alpha   90.00
_cell.angle_beta   90.00
_cell.angle_gamma   90.00
#
_symmetry.space_group_name_H-M   'P 1'
#
loop_
_entity.id
_entity.type
_entity.pdbx_description
1 polymer ?
#
loop_
_entity_poly.entity_id
_entity_poly.type
_entity_poly.pdbx_seq_one_letter_code
_entity_poly.pdbx_strand_id
1 'polypeptide(L)'
;RRGLLDVVSAPTVSTVDRYVADLEAAGFVDIEAVDLSGIWRKWTKARHDLYVESREQTVRTQGEDIFNSRVAFYKVVDDLFAGNLGGVRITGRKASELESKLLAGRQIKFKSDGAVVNVVEGKTRERAVKSY
;
A
#
# COMPACT_ATOMS: atom_id res chain seq x y z
N ARG A 1 17.94 5.77 9.14
CA ARG A 1 17.54 4.70 10.09
C ARG A 1 17.26 5.23 11.50
N ARG A 2 18.13 6.05 12.12
CA ARG A 2 17.89 6.66 13.46
C ARG A 2 16.52 7.34 13.61
N GLY A 3 16.14 8.26 12.71
CA GLY A 3 14.84 8.94 12.80
C GLY A 3 13.60 8.03 12.77
N LEU A 4 13.66 6.86 12.14
CA LEU A 4 12.55 5.89 12.16
C LEU A 4 12.35 5.26 13.54
N LEU A 5 13.45 4.86 14.20
CA LEU A 5 13.41 4.21 15.50
C LEU A 5 13.29 5.21 16.64
N ASP A 6 14.13 6.24 16.62
CA ASP A 6 14.34 7.12 17.78
C ASP A 6 13.26 8.20 17.89
N VAL A 7 12.59 8.53 16.77
CA VAL A 7 11.62 9.64 16.70
C VAL A 7 10.22 9.14 16.32
N VAL A 8 10.11 8.28 15.31
CA VAL A 8 8.82 7.74 14.85
C VAL A 8 8.45 6.43 15.55
N SER A 9 9.36 5.85 16.35
CA SER A 9 9.15 4.59 17.07
C SER A 9 8.67 3.44 16.16
N ALA A 10 9.15 3.41 14.92
CA ALA A 10 8.81 2.42 13.91
C ALA A 10 9.93 1.36 13.81
N PRO A 11 9.81 0.21 14.52
CA PRO A 11 10.86 -0.81 14.57
C PRO A 11 11.14 -1.47 13.22
N THR A 12 10.13 -1.54 12.36
CA THR A 12 10.20 -2.19 11.05
C THR A 12 9.40 -1.41 10.02
N VAL A 13 9.92 -1.36 8.79
CA VAL A 13 9.22 -0.89 7.59
C VAL A 13 9.36 -1.99 6.54
N SER A 14 8.26 -2.36 5.90
CA SER A 14 8.25 -3.38 4.85
C SER A 14 8.16 -2.72 3.47
N THR A 15 8.57 -3.46 2.44
CA THR A 15 8.29 -3.05 1.06
C THR A 15 6.86 -3.44 0.68
N VAL A 16 6.31 -2.77 -0.34
CA VAL A 16 4.98 -3.09 -0.87
C VAL A 16 4.95 -4.54 -1.35
N ASP A 17 5.92 -4.95 -2.15
CA ASP A 17 6.02 -6.32 -2.68
C ASP A 17 6.06 -7.38 -1.58
N ARG A 18 6.81 -7.11 -0.50
CA ARG A 18 6.90 -8.05 0.63
C ARG A 18 5.54 -8.18 1.32
N TYR A 19 4.87 -7.06 1.56
CA TYR A 19 3.56 -7.06 2.21
C TYR A 19 2.48 -7.72 1.34
N VAL A 20 2.51 -7.51 0.02
CA VAL A 20 1.64 -8.19 -0.94
C VAL A 20 1.89 -9.70 -0.91
N ALA A 21 3.15 -10.14 -0.93
CA ALA A 21 3.47 -11.57 -0.83
C ALA A 21 2.99 -12.20 0.49
N ASP A 22 3.10 -11.48 1.61
CA ASP A 22 2.59 -11.95 2.90
C ASP A 22 1.05 -12.07 2.89
N LEU A 23 0.33 -11.17 2.19
CA LEU A 23 -1.13 -11.25 2.02
C LEU A 23 -1.56 -12.41 1.11
N GLU A 24 -0.84 -12.64 0.00
CA GLU A 24 -1.07 -13.79 -0.89
C GLU A 24 -0.86 -15.11 -0.14
N ALA A 25 0.22 -15.20 0.64
CA ALA A 25 0.49 -16.36 1.48
C ALA A 25 -0.59 -16.60 2.55
N ALA A 26 -1.24 -15.53 3.01
CA ALA A 26 -2.39 -15.60 3.91
C ALA A 26 -3.72 -15.95 3.21
N GLY A 27 -3.73 -16.14 1.88
CA GLY A 27 -4.89 -16.54 1.09
C GLY A 27 -5.79 -15.38 0.63
N PHE A 28 -5.27 -14.15 0.65
CA PHE A 28 -5.94 -13.03 0.00
C PHE A 28 -5.77 -13.09 -1.51
N VAL A 29 -6.79 -12.63 -2.23
CA VAL A 29 -6.84 -12.57 -3.69
C VAL A 29 -7.32 -11.19 -4.14
N ASP A 30 -7.18 -10.92 -5.43
CA ASP A 30 -7.52 -9.64 -6.08
C ASP A 30 -6.86 -8.46 -5.35
N ILE A 31 -5.58 -8.62 -5.02
CA ILE A 31 -4.81 -7.62 -4.31
C ILE A 31 -4.44 -6.49 -5.27
N GLU A 32 -4.80 -5.27 -4.90
CA GLU A 32 -4.39 -4.04 -5.59
C GLU A 32 -3.55 -3.20 -4.63
N ALA A 33 -2.39 -2.74 -5.11
CA ALA A 33 -1.54 -1.81 -4.39
C ALA A 33 -1.45 -0.50 -5.17
N VAL A 34 -1.95 0.57 -4.57
CA VAL A 34 -1.93 1.92 -5.15
C VAL A 34 -0.88 2.76 -4.43
N ASP A 35 0.11 3.24 -5.18
CA ASP A 35 1.11 4.17 -4.65
C ASP A 35 0.45 5.51 -4.27
N LEU A 36 0.64 5.90 -3.02
CA LEU A 36 0.20 7.17 -2.45
C LEU A 36 1.37 8.04 -1.98
N SER A 37 2.61 7.67 -2.32
CA SER A 37 3.82 8.37 -1.86
C SER A 37 3.79 9.86 -2.18
N GLY A 38 3.28 10.24 -3.35
CA GLY A 38 3.14 11.65 -3.73
C GLY A 38 2.17 12.45 -2.85
N ILE A 39 1.06 11.83 -2.44
CA ILE A 39 0.06 12.45 -1.53
C ILE A 39 0.67 12.60 -0.15
N TRP A 40 1.28 11.55 0.37
CA TRP A 40 1.90 11.57 1.69
C TRP A 40 3.03 12.57 1.80
N ARG A 41 3.92 12.64 0.81
CA ARG A 41 5.02 13.61 0.77
C ARG A 41 4.52 15.06 0.84
N LYS A 42 3.46 15.38 0.09
CA LYS A 42 2.84 16.72 0.13
C LYS A 42 2.22 16.99 1.50
N TRP A 43 1.51 16.00 2.06
CA TRP A 43 0.83 16.14 3.33
C TRP A 43 1.80 16.29 4.51
N THR A 44 2.85 15.47 4.60
CA THR A 44 3.83 15.54 5.70
C THR A 44 4.58 16.86 5.71
N LYS A 45 4.97 17.36 4.52
CA LYS A 45 5.55 18.69 4.37
C LYS A 45 4.60 19.77 4.87
N ALA A 46 3.36 19.77 4.38
CA ALA A 46 2.36 20.76 4.79
C ALA A 46 2.09 20.71 6.30
N ARG A 47 2.10 19.52 6.91
CA ARG A 47 1.89 19.36 8.35
C ARG A 47 3.03 19.91 9.19
N HIS A 48 4.28 19.74 8.74
CA HIS A 48 5.42 20.39 9.36
C HIS A 48 5.30 21.92 9.26
N ASP A 49 5.08 22.44 8.05
CA ASP A 49 5.02 23.88 7.79
C ASP A 49 3.89 24.56 8.60
N LEU A 50 2.67 23.99 8.58
CA LEU A 50 1.54 24.48 9.38
C LEU A 50 1.81 24.46 10.89
N TYR A 51 2.55 23.46 11.38
CA TYR A 51 2.86 23.41 12.80
C TYR A 51 3.90 24.47 13.19
N VAL A 52 4.90 24.71 12.35
CA VAL A 52 5.86 25.82 12.52
C VAL A 52 5.14 27.18 12.56
N GLU A 53 4.19 27.40 11.65
CA GLU A 53 3.38 28.63 11.61
C GLU A 53 2.52 28.81 12.86
N SER A 54 2.15 27.72 13.55
CA SER A 54 1.32 27.77 14.76
C SER A 54 2.09 28.15 16.05
N ARG A 55 3.35 28.57 15.93
CA ARG A 55 4.26 28.80 17.07
C ARG A 55 3.65 29.65 18.18
N GLU A 56 3.17 30.85 17.88
CA GLU A 56 2.70 31.79 18.92
C GLU A 56 1.58 31.19 19.77
N GLN A 57 0.60 30.57 19.11
CA GLN A 57 -0.53 29.94 19.78
C GLN A 57 -0.09 28.70 20.57
N THR A 58 0.78 27.88 20.01
CA THR A 58 1.25 26.64 20.65
C THR A 58 2.12 26.97 21.86
N VAL A 59 3.08 27.88 21.75
CA VAL A 59 3.94 28.27 22.89
C VAL A 59 3.10 28.88 24.02
N ARG A 60 2.09 29.70 23.68
CA ARG A 60 1.18 30.29 24.68
C ARG A 60 0.37 29.23 25.44
N THR A 61 -0.03 28.15 24.78
CA THR A 61 -0.95 27.15 25.34
C THR A 61 -0.26 25.90 25.90
N GLN A 62 0.89 25.54 25.36
CA GLN A 62 1.60 24.28 25.61
C GLN A 62 3.07 24.48 26.01
N GLY A 63 3.60 25.70 25.88
CA GLY A 63 4.99 26.00 26.19
C GLY A 63 5.96 25.73 25.05
N GLU A 64 7.15 26.28 25.21
CA GLU A 64 8.24 26.25 24.22
C GLU A 64 8.77 24.83 23.97
N ASP A 65 8.93 24.03 25.03
CA ASP A 65 9.49 22.68 24.94
C ASP A 65 8.61 21.76 24.10
N ILE A 66 7.29 21.84 24.27
CA ILE A 66 6.34 21.05 23.48
C ILE A 66 6.36 21.47 22.02
N PHE A 67 6.40 22.78 21.75
CA PHE A 67 6.50 23.30 20.39
C PHE A 67 7.76 22.77 19.70
N ASN A 68 8.93 22.92 20.34
CA ASN A 68 10.21 22.51 19.76
C ASN A 68 10.30 21.00 19.54
N SER A 69 9.88 20.20 20.52
CA SER A 69 9.83 18.74 20.40
C SER A 69 8.99 18.30 19.20
N ARG A 70 7.83 18.95 18.99
CA ARG A 70 6.88 18.55 17.96
C ARG A 70 7.23 19.09 16.57
N VAL A 71 7.88 20.24 16.47
CA VAL A 71 8.54 20.69 15.23
C VAL A 71 9.62 19.69 14.82
N ALA A 72 10.49 19.29 15.76
CA ALA A 72 11.55 18.32 15.48
C ALA A 72 10.98 16.97 15.01
N PHE A 73 9.91 16.49 15.65
CA PHE A 73 9.19 15.29 15.21
C PHE A 73 8.65 15.43 13.78
N TYR A 74 7.88 16.48 13.50
CA TYR A 74 7.28 16.64 12.16
C TYR A 74 8.34 16.84 11.08
N LYS A 75 9.48 17.47 11.40
CA LYS A 75 10.60 17.61 10.47
C LYS A 75 11.19 16.24 10.09
N VAL A 76 11.38 15.35 11.07
CA VAL A 76 11.86 13.99 10.80
C VAL A 76 10.88 13.21 9.94
N VAL A 77 9.57 13.33 10.20
CA VAL A 77 8.55 12.70 9.37
C VAL A 77 8.58 13.24 7.93
N ASP A 78 8.65 14.56 7.75
CA ASP A 78 8.78 15.18 6.42
C ASP A 78 10.00 14.65 5.67
N ASP A 79 11.18 14.65 6.30
CA ASP A 79 12.42 14.16 5.69
C ASP A 79 12.35 12.68 5.30
N LEU A 80 11.71 11.87 6.14
CA LEU A 80 11.53 10.45 5.85
C LEU A 80 10.67 10.25 4.59
N PHE A 81 9.56 10.98 4.45
CA PHE A 81 8.70 10.91 3.26
C PHE A 81 9.24 11.65 2.04
N ALA A 82 10.17 12.60 2.21
CA ALA A 82 10.88 13.23 1.11
C ALA A 82 11.86 12.25 0.42
N GLY A 83 12.41 11.29 1.17
CA GLY A 83 13.36 10.31 0.67
C GLY A 83 12.89 8.86 0.77
N ASN A 84 13.10 8.26 1.94
CA ASN A 84 13.17 6.81 2.11
C ASN A 84 11.85 6.12 2.49
N LEU A 85 10.77 6.89 2.69
CA LEU A 85 9.43 6.39 2.94
C LEU A 85 8.48 6.77 1.82
N GLY A 86 7.55 5.86 1.56
CA GLY A 86 6.40 6.07 0.71
C GLY A 86 5.10 5.77 1.46
N GLY A 87 3.99 5.84 0.75
CA GLY A 87 2.71 5.39 1.26
C GLY A 87 2.02 4.54 0.21
N VAL A 88 1.24 3.57 0.64
CA VAL A 88 0.49 2.67 -0.23
C VAL A 88 -0.90 2.45 0.35
N ARG A 89 -1.90 2.35 -0.52
CA ARG A 89 -3.20 1.77 -0.17
C ARG A 89 -3.26 0.38 -0.77
N ILE A 90 -3.52 -0.61 0.08
CA ILE A 90 -3.65 -2.01 -0.35
C ILE A 90 -5.09 -2.45 -0.10
N THR A 91 -5.72 -2.96 -1.13
CA THR A 91 -7.04 -3.61 -1.05
C THR A 91 -6.91 -5.05 -1.52
N GLY A 92 -7.75 -5.92 -0.98
CA GLY A 92 -7.82 -7.32 -1.38
C GLY A 92 -9.01 -7.96 -0.70
N ARG A 93 -9.35 -9.19 -1.09
CA ARG A 93 -10.44 -9.95 -0.49
C ARG A 93 -9.99 -11.34 -0.08
N LYS A 94 -10.73 -11.96 0.83
CA LYS A 94 -10.57 -13.39 1.13
C LYS A 94 -11.27 -14.20 0.04
N ALA A 95 -10.57 -15.17 -0.54
CA ALA A 95 -11.20 -16.12 -1.45
C ALA A 95 -12.24 -16.96 -0.69
N SER A 96 -13.33 -17.32 -1.37
CA SER A 96 -14.24 -18.34 -0.85
C SER A 96 -13.55 -19.70 -0.78
N GLU A 97 -14.11 -20.65 -0.03
CA GLU A 97 -13.55 -22.01 0.04
C GLU A 97 -13.52 -22.71 -1.32
N LEU A 98 -14.57 -22.51 -2.14
CA LEU A 98 -14.65 -23.08 -3.48
C LEU A 98 -13.58 -22.48 -4.39
N GLU A 99 -13.43 -21.15 -4.39
CA GLU A 99 -12.38 -20.48 -5.17
C GLU A 99 -10.98 -20.93 -4.71
N SER A 100 -10.74 -21.04 -3.40
CA SER A 100 -9.47 -21.52 -2.85
C SER A 100 -9.13 -22.92 -3.35
N LYS A 101 -10.11 -23.85 -3.34
CA LYS A 101 -9.95 -25.21 -3.87
C LYS A 101 -9.66 -25.21 -5.37
N LEU A 102 -10.37 -24.38 -6.15
CA LEU A 102 -10.16 -24.27 -7.59
C LEU A 102 -8.78 -23.68 -7.93
N LEU A 103 -8.33 -22.66 -7.19
CA LEU A 103 -7.01 -22.05 -7.37
C LEU A 103 -5.89 -23.04 -7.04
N ALA A 104 -6.00 -23.79 -5.94
CA ALA A 104 -5.06 -24.84 -5.58
C ALA A 104 -4.97 -25.93 -6.66
N GLY A 105 -6.14 -26.41 -7.14
CA GLY A 105 -6.20 -27.41 -8.21
C GLY A 105 -5.56 -26.93 -9.53
N ARG A 106 -5.75 -25.65 -9.89
CA ARG A 106 -5.11 -25.05 -11.08
C ARG A 106 -3.60 -24.99 -10.93
N GLN A 107 -3.08 -24.53 -9.78
CA GLN A 107 -1.64 -24.45 -9.56
C GLN A 107 -0.94 -25.83 -9.63
N ILE A 108 -1.59 -26.88 -9.12
CA ILE A 108 -1.06 -28.26 -9.20
C ILE A 108 -0.96 -28.71 -10.66
N LYS A 109 -2.01 -28.49 -11.45
CA LYS A 109 -2.05 -28.86 -12.88
C LYS A 109 -1.01 -28.10 -13.72
N PHE A 110 -0.81 -26.81 -13.44
CA PHE A 110 0.22 -26.03 -14.14
C PHE A 110 1.65 -26.50 -13.81
N LYS A 111 1.90 -26.95 -12.57
CA LYS A 111 3.22 -27.51 -12.19
C LYS A 111 3.47 -28.91 -12.76
N SER A 112 2.43 -29.73 -12.96
CA SER A 112 2.58 -31.08 -13.52
C SER A 112 2.82 -31.09 -15.02
N ASP A 113 2.23 -30.14 -15.75
CA ASP A 113 2.15 -30.26 -17.22
C ASP A 113 3.29 -29.54 -17.97
N GLY A 114 4.04 -28.61 -17.35
CA GLY A 114 5.12 -27.87 -18.04
C GLY A 114 4.72 -27.25 -19.38
N ALA A 115 3.41 -27.05 -19.62
CA ALA A 115 2.86 -27.07 -20.96
C ALA A 115 2.77 -25.69 -21.60
N VAL A 116 3.25 -25.63 -22.84
CA VAL A 116 2.98 -24.58 -23.82
C VAL A 116 1.47 -24.44 -23.99
N VAL A 117 0.93 -23.26 -23.64
CA VAL A 117 -0.49 -22.95 -23.76
C VAL A 117 -0.79 -22.53 -25.21
N ASN A 118 -1.43 -23.39 -25.97
CA ASN A 118 -2.04 -22.99 -27.25
C ASN A 118 -3.42 -22.38 -26.94
N VAL A 119 -3.54 -21.07 -27.16
CA VAL A 119 -4.83 -20.36 -27.08
C VAL A 119 -5.69 -20.83 -28.25
N VAL A 120 -6.75 -21.59 -27.96
CA VAL A 120 -7.76 -21.91 -28.95
C VAL A 120 -8.84 -20.84 -28.86
N GLU A 121 -8.90 -19.98 -29.88
CA GLU A 121 -9.95 -18.97 -30.04
C GLU A 121 -11.32 -19.67 -30.04
N GLY A 122 -12.12 -19.44 -29.00
CA GLY A 122 -13.46 -19.99 -28.89
C GLY A 122 -14.35 -19.41 -29.99
N LYS A 123 -14.96 -20.27 -30.80
CA LYS A 123 -15.95 -19.89 -31.82
C LYS A 123 -17.04 -19.01 -31.21
N THR A 124 -17.06 -17.74 -31.61
CA THR A 124 -18.17 -16.81 -31.41
C THR A 124 -19.46 -17.45 -31.93
N ARG A 125 -20.46 -17.64 -31.06
CA ARG A 125 -21.81 -18.01 -31.49
C ARG A 125 -22.42 -16.81 -32.20
N GLU A 126 -22.67 -16.93 -33.50
CA GLU A 126 -23.49 -15.97 -34.24
C GLU A 126 -24.90 -15.92 -33.65
N ARG A 127 -25.33 -14.73 -33.22
CA ARG A 127 -26.74 -14.44 -32.97
C ARG A 127 -27.41 -14.18 -34.31
N ALA A 128 -28.30 -15.07 -34.73
CA ALA A 128 -29.22 -14.78 -35.82
C ALA A 128 -30.18 -13.65 -35.40
N VAL A 129 -30.06 -12.49 -36.04
CA VAL A 129 -31.04 -11.41 -35.94
C VAL A 129 -32.16 -11.73 -36.94
N LYS A 130 -33.35 -12.05 -36.45
CA LYS A 130 -34.55 -12.09 -37.29
C LYS A 130 -35.04 -10.66 -37.49
N SER A 131 -35.12 -10.20 -38.74
CA SER A 131 -35.88 -8.99 -39.08
C SER A 131 -37.37 -9.32 -39.17
N TYR A 132 -38.19 -8.51 -38.51
CA TYR A 132 -39.58 -8.25 -38.89
C TYR A 132 -39.84 -6.76 -38.68
#